data_AF-A0A9C7V415-F1
#
_entry.id   AF-A0A9C7V415-F1
#
_cell.length_a   1.000
_cell.length_b   1.000
_cell.length_c   1.000
_cell.angle_alpha   90.00
_cell.angle_beta   90.00
_cell.angle_gamma   90.00
#
_symmetry.space_group_name_H-M   'P 1'
#
loop_
_entity.id
_entity.type
_entity.pdbx_description
1 polymer ?
#
loop_
_entity_poly.entity_id
_entity_poly.type
_entity_poly.pdbx_seq_one_letter_code
_entity_poly.pdbx_strand_id
1 'polypeptide(L)'
;MTQDPIGLNGGLNFYTYPLNPVMEVDPLGQVTVKLDGKKITVHNNDVDPWPSNPHGHIYDTNEVIDKDGRIYDKSSGKERCVLPKKSLSKWLGFLKKIGKLSIVGDASMFHDLLVEEAKEACVRGDNGMCGVLEVLNGKDDNPYGV
;
A
#
# COMPACT_ATOMS: atom_id res chain seq x y z
N MET A 1 -6.27 -24.26 32.46
CA MET A 1 -6.80 -22.89 32.27
C MET A 1 -6.98 -22.29 33.65
N THR A 2 -6.30 -21.19 33.95
CA THR A 2 -6.39 -20.53 35.27
C THR A 2 -7.08 -19.18 35.10
N GLN A 3 -7.91 -18.81 36.07
CA GLN A 3 -8.67 -17.56 36.05
C GLN A 3 -7.81 -16.40 36.56
N ASP A 4 -8.03 -15.21 36.00
CA ASP A 4 -7.35 -13.95 36.31
C ASP A 4 -7.69 -13.49 37.74
N PRO A 5 -6.70 -13.21 38.63
CA PRO A 5 -6.92 -12.99 40.06
C PRO A 5 -7.52 -11.62 40.43
N ILE A 6 -7.79 -10.71 39.48
CA ILE A 6 -8.17 -9.32 39.81
C ILE A 6 -9.67 -9.08 40.01
N GLY A 7 -10.52 -10.10 39.86
CA GLY A 7 -11.90 -10.07 40.38
C GLY A 7 -12.81 -8.95 39.85
N LEU A 8 -12.58 -8.44 38.65
CA LEU A 8 -13.46 -7.45 38.03
C LEU A 8 -14.71 -8.14 37.46
N ASN A 9 -15.82 -8.02 38.18
CA ASN A 9 -17.12 -8.51 37.74
C ASN A 9 -17.64 -7.60 36.60
N GLY A 10 -17.22 -7.89 35.36
CA GLY A 10 -17.74 -7.27 34.14
C GLY A 10 -16.82 -6.27 33.42
N GLY A 11 -15.59 -6.67 33.05
CA GLY A 11 -14.67 -5.86 32.24
C GLY A 11 -13.98 -6.63 31.12
N LEU A 12 -13.50 -5.88 30.11
CA LEU A 12 -12.71 -6.32 28.94
C LEU A 12 -11.71 -7.43 29.29
N ASN A 13 -11.89 -8.60 28.69
CA ASN A 13 -10.95 -9.71 28.83
C ASN A 13 -9.79 -9.52 27.83
N PHE A 14 -8.56 -9.32 28.32
CA PHE A 14 -7.37 -9.20 27.46
C PHE A 14 -7.01 -10.50 26.73
N TYR A 15 -7.61 -11.63 27.11
CA TYR A 15 -7.42 -12.94 26.47
C TYR A 15 -8.51 -13.30 25.46
N THR A 16 -9.25 -12.30 24.94
CA THR A 16 -10.26 -12.56 23.92
C THR A 16 -9.59 -12.93 22.60
N TYR A 17 -9.62 -14.22 22.25
CA TYR A 17 -9.35 -14.66 20.87
C TYR A 17 -10.47 -14.14 19.95
N PRO A 18 -10.17 -13.67 18.74
CA PRO A 18 -11.20 -13.23 17.80
C PRO A 18 -12.14 -14.39 17.48
N LEU A 19 -13.45 -14.09 17.45
CA LEU A 19 -14.56 -15.04 17.30
C LEU A 19 -14.59 -15.82 15.97
N ASN A 20 -13.56 -15.69 15.13
CA ASN A 20 -13.46 -16.36 13.85
C ASN A 20 -11.98 -16.58 13.45
N PRO A 21 -11.38 -17.75 13.73
CA PRO A 21 -9.94 -18.01 13.54
C PRO A 21 -9.58 -18.42 12.09
N VAL A 22 -10.52 -18.35 11.14
CA VAL A 22 -10.33 -18.71 9.72
C VAL A 22 -10.20 -17.47 8.84
N MET A 23 -9.61 -16.42 9.39
CA MET A 23 -8.95 -15.40 8.59
C MET A 23 -7.49 -15.47 9.01
N GLU A 24 -6.60 -15.65 8.04
CA GLU A 24 -5.13 -15.67 8.20
C GLU A 24 -4.58 -14.30 8.61
N VAL A 25 -5.30 -13.59 9.47
CA VAL A 25 -4.94 -12.31 10.06
C VAL A 25 -4.30 -12.64 11.41
N ASP A 26 -2.98 -12.60 11.41
CA ASP A 26 -2.13 -12.62 12.59
C ASP A 26 -2.67 -11.62 13.65
N PRO A 27 -2.83 -12.03 14.92
CA PRO A 27 -3.20 -11.15 16.04
C PRO A 27 -2.36 -9.87 16.18
N LEU A 28 -1.15 -9.83 15.61
CA LEU A 28 -0.30 -8.63 15.58
C LEU A 28 -0.66 -7.64 14.46
N GLY A 29 -1.56 -8.00 13.55
CA GLY A 29 -2.00 -7.15 12.44
C GLY A 29 -0.90 -6.88 11.41
N GLN A 30 0.02 -7.80 11.19
CA GLN A 30 1.12 -7.63 10.23
C GLN A 30 0.87 -8.45 8.96
N VAL A 31 1.15 -7.87 7.81
CA VAL A 31 1.04 -8.56 6.51
C VAL A 31 2.36 -8.44 5.76
N THR A 32 2.82 -9.55 5.17
CA THR A 32 4.12 -9.59 4.50
C THR A 32 3.99 -9.86 3.00
N VAL A 33 4.84 -9.23 2.20
CA VAL A 33 4.99 -9.48 0.76
C VAL A 33 6.46 -9.70 0.42
N LYS A 34 6.73 -10.65 -0.48
CA LYS A 34 8.07 -10.82 -1.04
C LYS A 34 8.18 -10.06 -2.35
N LEU A 35 9.10 -9.12 -2.43
CA LEU A 35 9.34 -8.29 -3.59
C LEU A 35 10.84 -8.29 -3.91
N ASP A 36 11.21 -8.69 -5.13
CA ASP A 36 12.61 -8.73 -5.58
C ASP A 36 13.58 -9.44 -4.61
N GLY A 37 13.10 -10.52 -3.98
CA GLY A 37 13.85 -11.29 -2.99
C GLY A 37 13.87 -10.70 -1.58
N LYS A 38 13.38 -9.47 -1.38
CA LYS A 38 13.23 -8.84 -0.07
C LYS A 38 11.88 -9.16 0.56
N LYS A 39 11.85 -9.43 1.86
CA LYS A 39 10.61 -9.58 2.63
C LYS A 39 10.22 -8.21 3.21
N ILE A 40 9.07 -7.69 2.77
CA ILE A 40 8.51 -6.42 3.22
C ILE A 40 7.34 -6.72 4.15
N THR A 41 7.31 -6.08 5.32
CA THR A 41 6.27 -6.26 6.35
C THR A 41 5.54 -4.95 6.57
N VAL A 42 4.21 -4.96 6.44
CA VAL A 42 3.35 -3.80 6.71
C VAL A 42 2.54 -4.07 7.97
N HIS A 43 2.49 -3.10 8.87
CA HIS A 43 1.69 -3.19 10.08
C HIS A 43 0.33 -2.49 9.90
N ASN A 44 -0.72 -3.07 10.50
CA ASN A 44 -2.04 -2.46 10.48
C ASN A 44 -2.14 -1.26 11.43
N ASN A 45 -1.49 -1.34 12.60
CA ASN A 45 -1.42 -0.28 13.60
C ASN A 45 0.05 0.12 13.77
N ASP A 46 0.61 0.78 12.76
CA ASP A 46 1.99 1.26 12.86
C ASP A 46 2.05 2.50 13.76
N VAL A 47 2.90 2.44 14.79
CA VAL A 47 3.14 3.54 15.73
C VAL A 47 4.10 4.56 15.12
N ASP A 48 4.85 4.17 14.10
CA ASP A 48 5.74 5.03 13.34
C ASP A 48 5.09 5.39 12.00
N PRO A 49 4.68 6.64 11.76
CA PRO A 49 4.11 7.04 10.47
C PRO A 49 5.18 7.36 9.41
N TRP A 50 6.47 7.22 9.73
CA TRP A 50 7.56 7.57 8.83
C TRP A 50 7.98 6.39 7.94
N PRO A 51 8.35 6.61 6.66
CA PRO A 51 8.35 7.87 5.90
C PRO A 51 6.97 8.28 5.37
N SER A 52 6.00 7.36 5.38
CA SER A 52 4.62 7.62 4.99
C SER A 52 3.64 6.71 5.75
N ASN A 53 2.36 7.04 5.67
CA ASN A 53 1.29 6.13 6.11
C ASN A 53 0.38 5.80 4.92
N PRO A 54 0.36 4.54 4.43
CA PRO A 54 1.11 3.37 4.91
C PRO A 54 2.60 3.40 4.53
N HIS A 55 3.41 2.57 5.18
CA HIS A 55 4.77 2.21 4.77
C HIS A 55 5.04 0.72 5.09
N GLY A 56 6.16 0.18 4.59
CA GLY A 56 6.61 -1.19 4.87
C GLY A 56 8.01 -1.24 5.45
N HIS A 57 8.27 -2.25 6.27
CA HIS A 57 9.56 -2.54 6.90
C HIS A 57 10.29 -3.67 6.18
N ILE A 58 11.58 -3.48 5.94
CA ILE A 58 12.50 -4.49 5.42
C ILE A 58 13.55 -4.74 6.50
N TYR A 59 13.26 -5.69 7.40
CA TYR A 59 14.08 -5.93 8.59
C TYR A 59 15.49 -6.45 8.26
N ASP A 60 15.63 -7.25 7.21
CA ASP A 60 16.91 -7.86 6.84
C ASP A 60 18.00 -6.82 6.53
N THR A 61 17.59 -5.66 6.00
CA THR A 61 18.47 -4.56 5.59
C THR A 61 18.30 -3.31 6.45
N ASN A 62 17.41 -3.32 7.44
CA ASN A 62 17.02 -2.16 8.24
C ASN A 62 16.57 -0.97 7.38
N GLU A 63 15.77 -1.27 6.35
CA GLU A 63 15.21 -0.30 5.41
C GLU A 63 13.70 -0.18 5.62
N VAL A 64 13.13 0.95 5.18
CA VAL A 64 11.68 1.15 5.10
C VAL A 64 11.30 1.64 3.71
N ILE A 65 10.11 1.25 3.25
CA ILE A 65 9.57 1.59 1.95
C ILE A 65 8.30 2.42 2.11
N ASP A 66 8.23 3.57 1.43
CA ASP A 66 7.04 4.42 1.44
C ASP A 66 5.92 3.88 0.53
N LYS A 67 4.77 4.57 0.52
CA LYS A 67 3.64 4.24 -0.35
C LYS A 67 3.96 4.36 -1.85
N ASP A 68 4.94 5.19 -2.21
CA ASP A 68 5.35 5.50 -3.59
C ASP A 68 6.50 4.59 -4.07
N GLY A 69 6.96 3.66 -3.22
CA GLY A 69 8.01 2.70 -3.51
C GLY A 69 9.44 3.23 -3.37
N ARG A 70 9.65 4.36 -2.70
CA ARG A 70 10.98 4.86 -2.31
C ARG A 70 11.44 4.15 -1.05
N ILE A 71 12.71 3.75 -1.05
CA ILE A 71 13.33 2.98 0.03
C ILE A 71 14.29 3.88 0.77
N TYR A 72 14.14 3.92 2.09
CA TYR A 72 14.95 4.71 3.01
C TYR A 72 15.70 3.82 3.98
N ASP A 73 16.91 4.22 4.33
CA ASP A 73 17.68 3.62 5.41
C ASP A 73 17.14 4.14 6.75
N LYS A 74 16.68 3.25 7.63
CA LYS A 74 15.98 3.65 8.88
C LYS A 74 16.88 4.39 9.85
N SER A 75 18.18 4.06 9.88
CA SER A 75 19.13 4.68 10.80
C SER A 75 19.53 6.09 10.38
N SER A 76 19.71 6.31 9.08
CA SER A 76 20.17 7.60 8.54
C SER A 76 19.06 8.50 8.00
N GLY A 77 17.86 7.96 7.77
CA GLY A 77 16.73 8.67 7.18
C GLY A 77 16.92 9.01 5.69
N LYS A 78 18.00 8.55 5.05
CA LYS A 78 18.33 8.89 3.66
C LYS A 78 17.65 7.93 2.69
N GLU A 79 17.11 8.49 1.60
CA GLU A 79 16.64 7.71 0.45
C GLU A 79 17.82 6.96 -0.17
N ARG A 80 17.68 5.65 -0.35
CA ARG A 80 18.66 4.81 -1.05
C ARG A 80 18.33 4.66 -2.51
N CYS A 81 17.08 4.28 -2.79
CA CYS A 81 16.64 3.96 -4.15
C CYS A 81 15.12 3.95 -4.25
N VAL A 82 14.63 3.85 -5.48
CA VAL A 82 13.21 3.73 -5.82
C VAL A 82 12.98 2.38 -6.48
N LEU A 83 11.86 1.72 -6.17
CA LEU A 83 11.49 0.46 -6.81
C LEU A 83 11.35 0.61 -8.34
N PRO A 84 11.74 -0.40 -9.12
CA PRO A 84 11.48 -0.41 -10.55
C PRO A 84 9.97 -0.51 -10.83
N LYS A 85 9.49 0.06 -11.95
CA LYS A 85 8.04 0.16 -12.32
C LYS A 85 7.25 -1.15 -12.07
N LYS A 86 7.81 -2.29 -12.48
CA LYS A 86 7.18 -3.62 -12.32
C LYS A 86 6.97 -4.00 -10.85
N SER A 87 7.93 -3.68 -9.99
CA SER A 87 7.88 -3.98 -8.56
C SER A 87 7.05 -2.96 -7.80
N LEU A 88 7.07 -1.70 -8.24
CA LEU A 88 6.17 -0.65 -7.75
C LEU A 88 4.70 -1.02 -7.99
N SER A 89 4.33 -1.48 -9.19
CA SER A 89 2.97 -1.92 -9.49
C SER A 89 2.52 -3.07 -8.57
N LYS A 90 3.39 -4.05 -8.31
CA LYS A 90 3.12 -5.13 -7.35
C LYS A 90 2.96 -4.62 -5.93
N TRP A 91 3.79 -3.67 -5.52
CA TRP A 91 3.73 -3.05 -4.20
C TRP A 91 2.40 -2.31 -3.99
N LEU A 92 2.00 -1.47 -4.94
CA LEU A 92 0.72 -0.75 -4.90
C LEU A 92 -0.46 -1.72 -4.92
N GLY A 93 -0.41 -2.76 -5.75
CA GLY A 93 -1.43 -3.82 -5.79
C GLY A 93 -1.56 -4.55 -4.45
N PHE A 94 -0.44 -4.79 -3.77
CA PHE A 94 -0.41 -5.35 -2.43
C PHE A 94 -1.07 -4.39 -1.42
N LEU A 95 -0.66 -3.12 -1.38
CA LEU A 95 -1.24 -2.11 -0.49
C LEU A 95 -2.76 -1.96 -0.69
N LYS A 96 -3.23 -2.01 -1.93
CA LYS A 96 -4.65 -2.03 -2.27
C LYS A 96 -5.36 -3.27 -1.74
N LYS A 97 -4.77 -4.46 -1.91
CA LYS A 97 -5.34 -5.73 -1.43
C LYS A 97 -5.52 -5.75 0.09
N ILE A 98 -4.60 -5.12 0.83
CA ILE A 98 -4.67 -5.04 2.29
C ILE A 98 -5.47 -3.84 2.80
N GLY A 99 -6.10 -3.07 1.90
CA GLY A 99 -6.93 -1.90 2.26
C GLY A 99 -6.14 -0.72 2.83
N LYS A 100 -4.82 -0.67 2.59
CA LYS A 100 -3.95 0.41 3.04
C LYS A 100 -3.80 1.55 2.03
N LEU A 101 -4.24 1.32 0.79
CA LEU A 101 -4.36 2.33 -0.25
C LEU A 101 -5.84 2.63 -0.46
N SER A 102 -6.28 3.87 -0.25
CA SER A 102 -7.69 4.26 -0.32
C SER A 102 -7.94 5.08 -1.59
N ILE A 103 -8.78 4.55 -2.47
CA ILE A 103 -9.20 5.16 -3.76
C ILE A 103 -9.66 6.63 -3.67
N VAL A 104 -10.11 7.09 -2.51
CA VAL A 104 -10.59 8.47 -2.31
C VAL A 104 -9.46 9.44 -1.94
N GLY A 105 -8.40 8.96 -1.28
CA GLY A 105 -7.24 9.77 -0.89
C GLY A 105 -6.09 9.75 -1.92
N ASP A 106 -6.03 8.68 -2.72
CA ASP A 106 -4.90 8.38 -3.61
C ASP A 106 -5.25 8.54 -5.11
N ALA A 107 -6.33 9.27 -5.44
CA ALA A 107 -6.81 9.44 -6.80
C ALA A 107 -5.73 9.97 -7.77
N SER A 108 -4.80 10.80 -7.27
CA SER A 108 -3.63 11.27 -8.02
C SER A 108 -2.67 10.15 -8.40
N MET A 109 -2.39 9.20 -7.51
CA MET A 109 -1.49 8.08 -7.80
C MET A 109 -2.07 7.13 -8.83
N PHE A 110 -3.38 6.86 -8.76
CA PHE A 110 -4.07 6.06 -9.77
C PHE A 110 -4.12 6.78 -11.12
N HIS A 111 -4.33 8.08 -11.10
CA HIS A 111 -4.27 8.91 -12.31
C HIS A 111 -2.89 8.81 -12.99
N ASP A 112 -1.81 9.04 -12.24
CA ASP A 112 -0.44 8.99 -12.76
C ASP A 112 -0.09 7.60 -13.33
N LEU A 113 -0.53 6.53 -12.66
CA LEU A 113 -0.31 5.16 -13.15
C LEU A 113 -1.06 4.89 -14.46
N LEU A 114 -2.34 5.31 -14.54
CA LEU A 114 -3.16 5.15 -15.74
C LEU A 114 -2.62 5.99 -16.90
N VAL A 115 -2.14 7.20 -16.63
CA VAL A 115 -1.52 8.10 -17.62
C VAL A 115 -0.25 7.47 -18.19
N GLU A 116 0.63 6.92 -17.33
CA GLU A 116 1.86 6.27 -17.79
C GLU A 116 1.59 5.00 -18.61
N GLU A 117 0.61 4.17 -18.21
CA GLU A 117 0.23 2.97 -18.97
C GLU A 117 -0.40 3.32 -20.32
N ALA A 118 -1.32 4.30 -20.35
CA ALA A 118 -1.94 4.78 -21.58
C ALA A 118 -0.91 5.38 -22.55
N LYS A 119 0.08 6.12 -22.02
CA LYS A 119 1.20 6.67 -22.79
C LYS A 119 2.09 5.58 -23.39
N GLU A 120 2.48 4.58 -22.60
CA GLU A 120 3.30 3.45 -23.08
C GLU A 120 2.55 2.60 -24.12
N ALA A 121 1.24 2.44 -24.01
CA ALA A 121 0.41 1.75 -25.01
C ALA A 121 0.24 2.58 -26.29
N CYS A 122 0.02 3.89 -26.16
CA CYS A 122 -0.09 4.81 -27.28
C CYS A 122 1.19 4.86 -28.12
N VAL A 123 2.37 4.95 -27.48
CA VAL A 123 3.67 4.92 -28.17
C VAL A 123 3.91 3.60 -28.93
N ARG A 124 3.28 2.50 -28.49
CA ARG A 124 3.32 1.20 -29.18
C ARG A 124 2.30 1.07 -30.32
N GLY A 125 1.53 2.12 -30.62
CA GLY A 125 0.59 2.17 -31.73
C GLY A 125 -0.84 1.78 -31.38
N ASP A 126 -1.18 1.68 -30.09
CA ASP A 126 -2.57 1.50 -29.66
C ASP A 126 -3.30 2.85 -29.64
N ASN A 127 -3.94 3.17 -30.76
CA ASN A 127 -4.68 4.42 -30.96
C ASN A 127 -5.86 4.57 -29.96
N GLY A 128 -6.41 3.47 -29.44
CA GLY A 128 -7.46 3.52 -28.43
C GLY A 128 -6.95 4.08 -27.11
N MET A 129 -5.76 3.63 -26.69
CA MET A 129 -5.09 4.13 -25.49
C MET A 129 -4.54 5.56 -25.66
N CYS A 130 -4.22 5.99 -26.88
CA CYS A 130 -3.93 7.40 -27.15
C CYS A 130 -5.14 8.31 -26.82
N GLY A 131 -6.36 7.91 -27.18
CA GLY A 131 -7.57 8.68 -26.83
C GLY A 131 -7.84 8.70 -25.32
N VAL A 132 -7.59 7.58 -24.63
CA VAL A 132 -7.68 7.53 -23.16
C VAL A 132 -6.67 8.49 -22.51
N LEU A 133 -5.45 8.58 -23.04
CA LEU A 133 -4.41 9.50 -22.57
C LEU A 133 -4.84 10.98 -22.74
N GLU A 134 -5.56 11.32 -23.79
CA GLU A 134 -6.09 12.68 -24.01
C GLU A 134 -7.15 13.06 -22.99
N VAL A 135 -8.07 12.13 -22.67
CA VAL A 135 -9.09 12.31 -21.63
C VAL A 135 -8.46 12.45 -20.25
N LEU A 136 -7.45 11.63 -19.94
CA LEU A 136 -6.75 11.69 -18.65
C LEU A 136 -5.96 13.00 -18.51
N ASN A 137 -5.29 13.51 -19.55
CA ASN A 137 -4.54 14.76 -19.46
C ASN A 137 -5.40 16.04 -19.39
N GLY A 138 -6.72 15.92 -19.26
CA GLY A 138 -7.61 17.07 -19.04
C GLY A 138 -7.73 17.98 -20.25
N LYS A 139 -7.71 17.45 -21.48
CA LYS A 139 -8.40 18.15 -22.57
C LYS A 139 -9.89 17.91 -22.39
N ASP A 140 -10.51 18.82 -21.66
CA ASP A 140 -11.96 18.97 -21.60
C ASP A 140 -12.48 19.36 -22.99
N ASP A 141 -12.94 18.38 -23.76
CA ASP A 141 -14.02 18.59 -24.70
C ASP A 141 -15.24 17.88 -24.13
N ASN A 142 -15.94 18.59 -23.25
CA ASN A 142 -17.26 18.24 -22.78
C ASN A 142 -18.13 17.76 -23.97
N PRO A 143 -18.48 16.46 -24.07
CA PRO A 143 -19.33 15.99 -25.16
C PRO A 143 -20.82 16.26 -24.92
N TYR A 144 -21.20 16.79 -23.74
CA TYR A 144 -22.56 17.17 -23.39
C TYR A 144 -22.59 18.53 -22.70
N GLY A 145 -22.29 19.58 -23.47
CA GLY A 145 -22.68 20.94 -23.10
C GLY A 145 -24.20 21.05 -23.09
N VAL A 146 -24.78 21.21 -21.90
CA VAL A 146 -26.04 21.92 -21.65
C VAL A 146 -25.77 22.96 -20.57
#